data_AF-A0AAC8Z3A7-F1
#
_entry.id   AF-A0AAC8Z3A7-F1
#
_cell.length_a   1.000
_cell.length_b   1.000
_cell.length_c   1.000
_cell.angle_alpha   90.00
_cell.angle_beta   90.00
_cell.angle_gamma   90.00
#
_symmetry.space_group_name_H-M   'P 1'
#
loop_
_entity.id
_entity.type
_entity.pdbx_description
1 polymer ?
#
loop_
_entity_poly.entity_id
_entity_poly.type
_entity_poly.pdbx_seq_one_letter_code
_entity_poly.pdbx_strand_id
1 'polypeptide(L)'
;MDEIAAPISPPTKRVYRHRLPTRIWHWLNAVTLLILLMSGLMIFNAHPRLYWGQYGANADHAWFAIGSTPQTGFVRIGETRIETTGVLGRWTDTKGVEQTWAFPGWATIPTTYSLADGRRWHLFFAWVLSIALTLYMLWALLGGHLAKDLHIRRGEWSPRHIWQDIKDHARLRFPRGEAAARYNILQKFSYIGVIFVLLPLMILTGLTMSPGFNATVPWLLDLFGGRQSARSVHFIAAWALVLFFLVHIVMVLLAGPVNEIRSMVTGWFRLPPERDAAP
;
A
#
# COMPACT_ATOMS: atom_id res chain seq x y z
N MET A 1 20.70 46.85 35.59
CA MET A 1 19.56 45.99 35.23
C MET A 1 19.72 45.71 33.74
N ASP A 2 20.59 44.74 33.42
CA ASP A 2 20.76 44.28 32.04
C ASP A 2 19.68 43.24 31.78
N GLU A 3 18.65 43.67 31.07
CA GLU A 3 17.60 42.80 30.57
C GLU A 3 18.21 41.91 29.47
N ILE A 4 18.55 40.67 29.83
CA ILE A 4 18.99 39.65 28.87
C ILE A 4 17.81 39.36 27.96
N ALA A 5 17.76 40.05 26.81
CA ALA A 5 16.81 39.78 25.76
C ALA A 5 16.93 38.30 25.37
N ALA A 6 15.84 37.54 25.59
CA ALA A 6 15.77 36.15 25.20
C ALA A 6 16.07 36.02 23.69
N PRO A 7 16.90 35.06 23.25
CA PRO A 7 17.21 34.90 21.84
C PRO A 7 15.91 34.64 21.08
N ILE A 8 15.60 35.53 20.14
CA ILE A 8 14.44 35.41 19.25
C ILE A 8 14.72 34.18 18.38
N SER A 9 14.07 33.06 18.66
CA SER A 9 14.18 31.84 17.84
C SER A 9 13.92 32.21 16.37
N PRO A 10 14.83 31.87 15.43
CA PRO A 10 14.67 32.27 14.04
C PRO A 10 13.32 31.76 13.51
N PRO A 11 12.63 32.55 12.65
CA PRO A 11 11.32 32.19 12.16
C PRO A 11 11.38 30.82 11.48
N THR A 12 10.55 29.87 11.93
CA THR A 12 10.50 28.52 11.36
C THR A 12 10.26 28.61 9.85
N LYS A 13 11.29 28.31 9.04
CA LYS A 13 11.23 28.40 7.58
C LYS A 13 10.24 27.36 7.06
N ARG A 14 9.23 27.83 6.32
CA ARG A 14 8.23 26.99 5.65
C ARG A 14 8.64 26.80 4.19
N VAL A 15 8.55 25.56 3.70
CA VAL A 15 8.84 25.22 2.30
C VAL A 15 7.59 24.62 1.68
N TYR A 16 7.25 25.07 0.47
CA TYR A 16 6.20 24.45 -0.32
C TYR A 16 6.71 23.14 -0.93
N ARG A 17 6.30 22.02 -0.35
CA ARG A 17 6.84 20.68 -0.66
C ARG A 17 5.98 19.92 -1.68
N HIS A 18 4.65 20.02 -1.56
CA HIS A 18 3.72 19.22 -2.37
C HIS A 18 2.73 20.10 -3.13
N ARG A 19 2.78 19.99 -4.47
CA ARG A 19 1.85 20.66 -5.39
C ARG A 19 0.43 20.11 -5.24
N LEU A 20 -0.58 20.93 -5.50
CA LEU A 20 -1.99 20.55 -5.36
C LEU A 20 -2.37 19.26 -6.13
N PRO A 21 -1.97 19.06 -7.42
CA PRO A 21 -2.31 17.83 -8.14
C PRO A 21 -1.76 16.57 -7.47
N THR A 22 -0.53 16.62 -6.96
CA THR A 22 0.10 15.51 -6.22
C THR A 22 -0.68 15.18 -4.96
N ARG A 23 -1.16 16.19 -4.22
CA ARG A 23 -1.94 15.99 -2.99
C ARG A 23 -3.30 15.37 -3.30
N ILE A 24 -4.01 15.88 -4.30
CA ILE A 24 -5.30 15.33 -4.73
C ILE A 24 -5.13 13.87 -5.16
N TRP A 25 -4.14 13.59 -6.01
CA TRP A 25 -3.84 12.24 -6.47
C TRP A 25 -3.51 11.30 -5.31
N HIS A 26 -2.71 11.75 -4.35
CA HIS A 26 -2.38 10.97 -3.17
C HIS A 26 -3.62 10.61 -2.34
N TRP A 27 -4.45 11.60 -1.97
CA TRP A 27 -5.63 11.35 -1.14
C TRP A 27 -6.70 10.53 -1.85
N LEU A 28 -6.88 10.75 -3.16
CA LEU A 28 -7.75 9.92 -3.99
C LEU A 28 -7.31 8.46 -3.95
N ASN A 29 -6.01 8.19 -4.15
CA ASN A 29 -5.48 6.83 -4.11
C ASN A 29 -5.54 6.22 -2.71
N ALA A 30 -5.25 6.98 -1.65
CA ALA A 30 -5.32 6.47 -0.29
C ALA A 30 -6.72 5.95 0.05
N VAL A 31 -7.76 6.72 -0.27
CA VAL A 31 -9.16 6.32 -0.07
C VAL A 31 -9.54 5.16 -1.00
N THR A 32 -9.15 5.23 -2.27
CA THR A 32 -9.44 4.20 -3.27
C THR A 32 -8.84 2.85 -2.90
N LEU A 33 -7.57 2.83 -2.48
CA LEU A 33 -6.87 1.61 -2.07
C LEU A 33 -7.48 1.00 -0.80
N LEU A 34 -7.92 1.83 0.15
CA LEU A 34 -8.61 1.35 1.35
C LEU A 34 -9.92 0.63 0.98
N ILE A 35 -10.75 1.25 0.14
CA ILE A 35 -12.01 0.66 -0.30
C ILE A 35 -11.76 -0.60 -1.13
N LEU A 36 -10.77 -0.58 -2.03
CA LEU A 36 -10.36 -1.75 -2.81
C LEU A 36 -9.90 -2.90 -1.93
N LEU A 37 -9.10 -2.63 -0.89
CA LEU A 37 -8.67 -3.65 0.05
C LEU A 37 -9.88 -4.26 0.77
N MET A 38 -10.71 -3.44 1.42
CA MET A 38 -11.85 -3.95 2.21
C MET A 38 -12.87 -4.70 1.36
N SER A 39 -13.18 -4.20 0.16
CA SER A 39 -14.06 -4.91 -0.79
C SER A 39 -13.40 -6.16 -1.39
N GLY A 40 -12.08 -6.15 -1.60
CA GLY A 40 -11.29 -7.30 -2.04
C GLY A 40 -11.27 -8.43 -1.01
N LEU A 41 -11.19 -8.10 0.28
CA LEU A 41 -11.31 -9.06 1.37
C LEU A 41 -12.73 -9.68 1.43
N MET A 42 -13.78 -8.92 1.12
CA MET A 42 -15.14 -9.47 0.94
C MET A 42 -15.19 -10.46 -0.23
N ILE A 43 -14.59 -10.13 -1.37
CA ILE A 43 -14.51 -11.04 -2.52
C ILE A 43 -13.71 -12.29 -2.17
N PHE A 44 -12.64 -12.16 -1.39
CA PHE A 44 -11.86 -13.30 -0.90
C PHE A 44 -12.69 -14.28 -0.08
N ASN A 45 -13.60 -13.77 0.77
CA ASN A 45 -14.47 -14.61 1.61
C ASN A 45 -15.30 -15.61 0.81
N ALA A 46 -15.63 -15.32 -0.45
CA ALA A 46 -16.41 -16.24 -1.30
C ALA A 46 -15.62 -17.48 -1.74
N HIS A 47 -14.29 -17.37 -1.81
CA HIS A 47 -13.43 -18.50 -2.11
C HIS A 47 -12.08 -18.30 -1.42
N PRO A 48 -11.96 -18.55 -0.11
CA PRO A 48 -10.82 -18.10 0.70
C PRO A 48 -9.59 -19.01 0.56
N ARG A 49 -9.24 -19.32 -0.69
CA ARG A 49 -8.16 -20.20 -1.12
C ARG A 49 -7.47 -19.58 -2.33
N LEU A 50 -6.15 -19.69 -2.41
CA LEU A 50 -5.33 -19.22 -3.53
C LEU A 50 -4.51 -20.37 -4.10
N TYR A 51 -4.38 -20.39 -5.42
CA TYR A 51 -3.81 -21.50 -6.19
C TYR A 51 -2.83 -20.97 -7.24
N TRP A 52 -1.90 -21.82 -7.63
CA TRP A 52 -1.12 -21.62 -8.85
C TRP A 52 -1.75 -22.42 -9.99
N GLY A 53 -1.74 -21.85 -11.19
CA GLY A 53 -2.23 -22.45 -12.42
C GLY A 53 -3.47 -21.78 -13.02
N GLN A 54 -4.05 -22.48 -14.00
CA GLN A 54 -5.20 -22.04 -14.79
C GLN A 54 -6.50 -22.10 -14.01
N TYR A 55 -6.68 -23.19 -13.26
CA TYR A 55 -7.90 -23.51 -12.52
C TYR A 55 -7.59 -23.73 -11.05
N GLY A 56 -8.64 -23.72 -10.23
CA GLY A 56 -8.55 -23.91 -8.79
C GLY A 56 -9.92 -24.30 -8.26
N ALA A 57 -10.04 -25.56 -7.88
CA ALA A 57 -11.19 -26.16 -7.26
C ALA A 57 -10.87 -26.54 -5.81
N ASN A 58 -11.89 -26.95 -5.06
CA ASN A 58 -11.73 -27.35 -3.66
C ASN A 58 -10.79 -28.55 -3.48
N ALA A 59 -10.66 -29.40 -4.50
CA ALA A 59 -9.77 -30.56 -4.50
C ALA A 59 -8.32 -30.22 -4.88
N ASP A 60 -8.09 -29.05 -5.49
CA ASP A 60 -6.74 -28.66 -5.92
C ASP A 60 -5.90 -28.20 -4.72
N HIS A 61 -4.58 -28.34 -4.86
CA HIS A 61 -3.66 -27.87 -3.84
C HIS A 61 -3.61 -26.34 -3.80
N ALA A 62 -4.28 -25.72 -2.83
CA ALA A 62 -4.15 -24.30 -2.54
C ALA A 62 -2.89 -24.03 -1.71
N TRP A 63 -2.03 -23.11 -2.16
CA TRP A 63 -0.82 -22.70 -1.43
C TRP A 63 -1.17 -21.78 -0.24
N PHE A 64 -2.33 -21.12 -0.27
CA PHE A 64 -2.84 -20.31 0.84
C PHE A 64 -4.32 -20.55 1.03
N ALA A 65 -4.77 -20.66 2.28
CA ALA A 65 -6.18 -20.75 2.61
C ALA A 65 -6.48 -20.13 3.97
N ILE A 66 -7.66 -19.56 4.12
CA ILE A 66 -8.25 -19.19 5.41
C ILE A 66 -9.57 -19.95 5.52
N GLY A 67 -9.77 -20.68 6.61
CA GLY A 67 -10.97 -21.50 6.75
C GLY A 67 -11.24 -21.88 8.18
N SER A 68 -12.17 -22.81 8.36
CA SER A 68 -12.59 -23.31 9.66
C SER A 68 -12.83 -24.82 9.62
N THR A 69 -12.57 -25.50 10.74
CA THR A 69 -13.12 -26.83 11.05
C THR A 69 -14.46 -26.63 11.76
N PRO A 70 -15.12 -27.64 12.35
CA PRO A 70 -16.28 -27.38 13.22
C PRO A 70 -15.91 -26.66 14.54
N GLN A 71 -14.64 -26.68 14.97
CA GLN A 71 -14.21 -26.14 16.27
C GLN A 71 -13.27 -24.93 16.17
N THR A 72 -12.38 -24.87 15.15
CA THR A 72 -11.31 -23.86 15.09
C THR A 72 -11.24 -23.14 13.75
N GLY A 73 -10.91 -21.85 13.78
CA GLY A 73 -10.55 -21.06 12.60
C GLY A 73 -9.06 -21.22 12.32
N PHE A 74 -8.64 -21.14 11.06
CA PHE A 74 -7.23 -21.30 10.71
C PHE A 74 -6.82 -20.51 9.46
N VAL A 75 -5.52 -20.21 9.42
CA VAL A 75 -4.79 -19.79 8.21
C VAL A 75 -3.81 -20.92 7.85
N ARG A 76 -3.75 -21.28 6.57
CA ARG A 76 -2.84 -22.28 6.04
C ARG A 76 -1.96 -21.68 4.95
N ILE A 77 -0.66 -21.90 5.05
CA ILE A 77 0.35 -21.48 4.07
C ILE A 77 1.20 -22.73 3.75
N GLY A 78 1.08 -23.23 2.52
CA GLY A 78 1.60 -24.53 2.12
C GLY A 78 1.05 -25.62 3.04
N GLU A 79 1.95 -26.31 3.73
CA GLU A 79 1.64 -27.37 4.70
C GLU A 79 1.41 -26.84 6.12
N THR A 80 1.88 -25.62 6.42
CA THR A 80 1.79 -25.05 7.76
C THR A 80 0.39 -24.52 8.02
N ARG A 81 -0.23 -24.96 9.11
CA ARG A 81 -1.53 -24.48 9.59
C ARG A 81 -1.35 -23.77 10.93
N ILE A 82 -1.87 -22.54 10.99
CA ILE A 82 -1.87 -21.69 12.18
C ILE A 82 -3.32 -21.51 12.61
N GLU A 83 -3.62 -21.78 13.88
CA GLU A 83 -4.94 -21.53 14.44
C GLU A 83 -5.18 -20.02 14.62
N THR A 84 -6.34 -19.55 14.18
CA THR A 84 -6.74 -18.14 14.20
C THR A 84 -8.16 -17.95 14.69
N THR A 85 -8.67 -18.90 15.49
CA THR A 85 -9.99 -18.86 16.10
C THR A 85 -10.21 -17.53 16.82
N GLY A 86 -11.38 -16.91 16.59
CA GLY A 86 -11.75 -15.60 17.12
C GLY A 86 -11.34 -14.43 16.23
N VAL A 87 -10.43 -14.62 15.27
CA VAL A 87 -9.94 -13.53 14.39
C VAL A 87 -10.20 -13.82 12.91
N LEU A 88 -9.77 -14.98 12.41
CA LEU A 88 -9.89 -15.37 11.00
C LEU A 88 -10.44 -16.78 10.84
N GLY A 89 -11.28 -16.99 9.83
CA GLY A 89 -11.83 -18.29 9.45
C GLY A 89 -12.96 -18.80 10.36
N ARG A 90 -12.89 -18.50 11.67
CA ARG A 90 -14.00 -18.61 12.62
C ARG A 90 -13.91 -17.45 13.61
N TRP A 91 -14.95 -16.64 13.71
CA TRP A 91 -14.99 -15.47 14.58
C TRP A 91 -16.45 -15.17 14.98
N THR A 92 -16.64 -14.44 16.08
CA THR A 92 -17.97 -14.09 16.59
C THR A 92 -18.27 -12.63 16.29
N ASP A 93 -19.45 -12.35 15.73
CA ASP A 93 -19.86 -10.98 15.45
C ASP A 93 -20.38 -10.24 16.70
N THR A 94 -20.70 -8.97 16.54
CA THR A 94 -21.19 -8.10 17.63
C THR A 94 -22.54 -8.55 18.20
N LYS A 95 -23.26 -9.46 17.54
CA LYS A 95 -24.52 -10.04 17.99
C LYS A 95 -24.32 -11.40 18.66
N GLY A 96 -23.07 -11.86 18.83
CA GLY A 96 -22.76 -13.16 19.41
C GLY A 96 -22.93 -14.32 18.42
N VAL A 97 -23.13 -14.05 17.13
CA VAL A 97 -23.28 -15.10 16.11
C VAL A 97 -21.91 -15.50 15.59
N GLU A 98 -21.64 -16.81 15.61
CA GLU A 98 -20.43 -17.36 15.02
C GLU A 98 -20.49 -17.32 13.48
N GLN A 99 -19.43 -16.80 12.88
CA GLN A 99 -19.23 -16.70 11.45
C GLN A 99 -18.02 -17.55 11.05
N THR A 100 -18.12 -18.24 9.91
CA THR A 100 -17.14 -19.26 9.48
C THR A 100 -16.41 -18.90 8.18
N TRP A 101 -16.60 -17.68 7.66
CA TRP A 101 -15.83 -17.19 6.51
C TRP A 101 -14.52 -16.50 6.95
N ALA A 102 -13.62 -16.28 6.00
CA ALA A 102 -12.23 -15.93 6.27
C ALA A 102 -12.01 -14.62 7.06
N PHE A 103 -12.48 -13.50 6.53
CA PHE A 103 -12.27 -12.18 7.11
C PHE A 103 -13.52 -11.65 7.82
N PRO A 104 -13.35 -11.05 9.02
CA PRO A 104 -14.44 -10.49 9.78
C PRO A 104 -15.02 -9.21 9.18
N GLY A 105 -16.27 -8.93 9.50
CA GLY A 105 -17.02 -7.81 8.91
C GLY A 105 -16.39 -6.43 9.13
N TRP A 106 -15.62 -6.24 10.21
CA TRP A 106 -14.91 -4.98 10.46
C TRP A 106 -13.79 -4.72 9.45
N ALA A 107 -13.26 -5.77 8.81
CA ALA A 107 -12.20 -5.67 7.82
C ALA A 107 -12.74 -5.53 6.39
N THR A 108 -14.05 -5.68 6.17
CA THR A 108 -14.64 -5.78 4.85
C THR A 108 -15.68 -4.70 4.57
N ILE A 109 -15.88 -4.39 3.30
CA ILE A 109 -17.02 -3.61 2.82
C ILE A 109 -17.77 -4.44 1.76
N PRO A 110 -19.09 -4.72 1.96
CA PRO A 110 -19.87 -4.43 3.17
C PRO A 110 -19.40 -5.23 4.40
N THR A 111 -19.89 -4.84 5.58
CA THR A 111 -19.59 -5.53 6.86
C THR A 111 -20.26 -6.90 6.94
N THR A 112 -21.44 -7.06 6.34
CA THR A 112 -22.12 -8.35 6.20
C THR A 112 -21.70 -9.04 4.91
N TYR A 113 -21.64 -10.37 4.90
CA TYR A 113 -21.24 -11.10 3.70
C TYR A 113 -22.17 -10.84 2.52
N SER A 114 -21.61 -10.24 1.46
CA SER A 114 -22.26 -10.03 0.18
C SER A 114 -21.18 -9.99 -0.90
N LEU A 115 -21.03 -11.10 -1.63
CA LEU A 115 -20.12 -11.16 -2.78
C LEU A 115 -20.54 -10.16 -3.87
N ALA A 116 -21.84 -9.98 -4.09
CA ALA A 116 -22.36 -9.08 -5.11
C ALA A 116 -21.96 -7.63 -4.83
N ASP A 117 -22.16 -7.16 -3.59
CA ASP A 117 -21.83 -5.77 -3.24
C ASP A 117 -20.33 -5.57 -3.12
N GLY A 118 -19.59 -6.56 -2.59
CA GLY A 118 -18.12 -6.54 -2.59
C GLY A 118 -17.57 -6.34 -4.01
N ARG A 119 -18.10 -7.06 -5.01
CA ARG A 119 -17.73 -6.88 -6.41
C ARG A 119 -18.09 -5.51 -6.97
N ARG A 120 -19.26 -4.95 -6.61
CA ARG A 120 -19.68 -3.60 -7.07
C ARG A 120 -18.71 -2.53 -6.58
N TRP A 121 -18.42 -2.51 -5.28
CA TRP A 121 -17.45 -1.58 -4.70
C TRP A 121 -16.06 -1.74 -5.31
N HIS A 122 -15.60 -2.99 -5.40
CA HIS A 122 -14.24 -3.26 -5.89
C HIS A 122 -14.06 -2.84 -7.35
N LEU A 123 -14.98 -3.23 -8.24
CA LEU A 123 -14.88 -2.91 -9.66
C LEU A 123 -15.04 -1.42 -9.94
N PHE A 124 -15.90 -0.72 -9.20
CA PHE A 124 -16.04 0.73 -9.34
C PHE A 124 -14.74 1.46 -8.99
N PHE A 125 -14.17 1.17 -7.81
CA PHE A 125 -12.91 1.80 -7.39
C PHE A 125 -11.69 1.30 -8.16
N ALA A 126 -11.75 0.10 -8.75
CA ALA A 126 -10.69 -0.40 -9.63
C ALA A 126 -10.57 0.49 -10.88
N TRP A 127 -11.68 0.96 -11.44
CA TRP A 127 -11.65 1.92 -12.54
C TRP A 127 -11.15 3.29 -12.11
N VAL A 128 -11.54 3.77 -10.93
CA VAL A 128 -11.01 5.01 -10.36
C VAL A 128 -9.48 4.94 -10.25
N LEU A 129 -8.95 3.86 -9.65
CA LEU A 129 -7.51 3.64 -9.54
C LEU A 129 -6.84 3.55 -10.93
N SER A 130 -7.39 2.75 -11.83
CA SER A 130 -6.80 2.47 -13.14
C SER A 130 -6.67 3.74 -13.99
N ILE A 131 -7.73 4.55 -14.04
CA ILE A 131 -7.75 5.81 -14.78
C ILE A 131 -6.83 6.83 -14.10
N ALA A 132 -6.94 7.00 -12.78
CA ALA A 132 -6.12 7.97 -12.05
C ALA A 132 -4.62 7.66 -12.14
N LEU A 133 -4.23 6.39 -12.02
CA LEU A 133 -2.85 5.96 -12.18
C LEU A 133 -2.35 6.17 -13.60
N THR A 134 -3.13 5.78 -14.61
CA THR A 134 -2.75 5.94 -16.02
C THR A 134 -2.54 7.41 -16.37
N LEU A 135 -3.46 8.29 -16.00
CA LEU A 135 -3.33 9.73 -16.21
C LEU A 135 -2.11 10.31 -15.50
N TYR A 136 -1.85 9.86 -14.27
CA TYR A 136 -0.68 10.28 -13.51
C TYR A 136 0.62 9.82 -14.16
N MET A 137 0.70 8.57 -14.61
CA MET A 137 1.87 8.04 -15.30
C MET A 137 2.12 8.79 -16.62
N LEU A 138 1.08 9.05 -17.41
CA LEU A 138 1.20 9.85 -18.63
C LEU A 138 1.70 11.27 -18.33
N TRP A 139 1.12 11.94 -17.33
CA TRP A 139 1.58 13.26 -16.91
C TRP A 139 3.04 13.25 -16.44
N ALA A 140 3.41 12.23 -15.67
CA ALA A 140 4.75 12.12 -15.10
C ALA A 140 5.82 11.80 -16.16
N LEU A 141 5.47 11.04 -17.20
CA LEU A 141 6.32 10.76 -18.37
C LEU A 141 6.43 11.98 -19.30
N LEU A 142 5.31 12.62 -19.65
CA LEU A 142 5.26 13.76 -20.57
C LEU A 142 5.83 15.05 -19.94
N GLY A 143 5.71 15.22 -18.63
CA GLY A 143 6.14 16.43 -17.93
C GLY A 143 7.63 16.49 -17.59
N GLY A 144 8.42 15.46 -17.90
CA GLY A 144 9.84 15.37 -17.52
C GLY A 144 10.09 15.38 -16.00
N HIS A 145 9.04 15.28 -15.20
CA HIS A 145 9.10 15.32 -13.73
C HIS A 145 9.75 14.07 -13.14
N LEU A 146 9.60 12.90 -13.78
CA LEU A 146 10.33 11.69 -13.41
C LEU A 146 11.84 11.88 -13.47
N ALA A 147 12.33 12.57 -14.50
CA ALA A 147 13.77 12.81 -14.69
C ALA A 147 14.34 13.87 -13.73
N LYS A 148 13.53 14.81 -13.24
CA LYS A 148 13.98 15.88 -12.33
C LYS A 148 13.99 15.47 -10.86
N ASP A 149 12.97 14.75 -10.41
CA ASP A 149 12.80 14.44 -8.98
C ASP A 149 13.14 12.99 -8.60
N LEU A 150 13.14 12.07 -9.57
CA LEU A 150 13.36 10.63 -9.35
C LEU A 150 14.61 10.04 -10.00
N HIS A 151 15.44 10.87 -10.64
CA HIS A 151 16.70 10.40 -11.20
C HIS A 151 17.68 10.01 -10.08
N ILE A 152 17.89 8.70 -9.93
CA ILE A 152 18.88 8.13 -9.02
C ILE A 152 20.26 8.40 -9.60
N ARG A 153 21.07 9.23 -8.94
CA ARG A 153 22.42 9.56 -9.42
C ARG A 153 23.31 8.31 -9.37
N ARG A 154 24.27 8.16 -10.28
CA ARG A 154 25.17 6.97 -10.35
C ARG A 154 25.88 6.64 -9.02
N GLY A 155 26.13 7.62 -8.16
CA GLY A 155 26.72 7.41 -6.82
C GLY A 155 25.74 6.87 -5.76
N GLU A 156 24.43 7.04 -5.96
CA GLU A 156 23.36 6.52 -5.09
C GLU A 156 23.16 5.00 -5.28
N TRP A 157 23.61 4.42 -6.40
CA TRP A 157 23.53 2.98 -6.69
C TRP A 157 24.53 2.10 -5.93
N SER A 158 25.43 2.69 -5.14
CA SER A 158 26.41 1.92 -4.36
C SER A 158 25.68 1.00 -3.37
N PRO A 159 25.90 -0.33 -3.41
CA PRO A 159 25.27 -1.27 -2.47
C PRO A 159 25.60 -0.94 -1.00
N ARG A 160 26.75 -0.30 -0.75
CA ARG A 160 27.14 0.20 0.58
C ARG A 160 26.26 1.36 1.03
N HIS A 161 25.92 2.31 0.16
CA HIS A 161 25.03 3.41 0.50
C HIS A 161 23.61 2.92 0.77
N ILE A 162 23.10 1.98 -0.03
CA ILE A 162 21.78 1.37 0.19
C ILE A 162 21.74 0.63 1.54
N TRP A 163 22.77 -0.16 1.85
CA TRP A 163 22.85 -0.88 3.12
C TRP A 163 23.00 0.05 4.32
N GLN A 164 23.73 1.16 4.16
CA GLN A 164 23.86 2.18 5.19
C GLN A 164 22.53 2.88 5.44
N ASP A 165 21.81 3.27 4.37
CA ASP A 165 20.47 3.87 4.48
C ASP A 165 19.47 2.90 5.14
N ILE A 166 19.50 1.60 4.80
CA ILE A 166 18.69 0.56 5.47
C ILE A 166 19.01 0.49 6.96
N LYS A 167 20.30 0.47 7.32
CA LYS A 167 20.73 0.45 8.73
C LYS A 167 20.32 1.71 9.48
N ASP A 168 20.46 2.87 8.86
CA ASP A 168 20.12 4.15 9.46
C ASP A 168 18.60 4.31 9.62
N HIS A 169 17.81 3.81 8.65
CA HIS A 169 16.35 3.70 8.77
C HIS A 169 15.93 2.73 9.88
N ALA A 170 16.55 1.54 9.94
CA ALA A 170 16.31 0.54 10.98
C ALA A 170 16.70 1.07 12.38
N ARG A 171 17.64 2.02 12.46
CA ARG A 171 18.07 2.71 13.68
C ARG A 171 17.31 4.01 13.95
N LEU A 172 16.26 4.31 13.18
CA LEU A 172 15.41 5.51 13.31
C LEU A 172 16.19 6.83 13.23
N ARG A 173 17.29 6.86 12.47
CA ARG A 173 18.11 8.06 12.26
C ARG A 173 17.63 8.78 11.00
N PHE A 174 16.71 9.74 11.18
CA PHE A 174 16.18 10.53 10.06
C PHE A 174 17.10 11.71 9.70
N PRO A 175 17.26 12.03 8.40
CA PRO A 175 17.98 13.23 7.96
C PRO A 175 17.34 14.50 8.53
N ARG A 176 18.14 15.45 9.01
CA ARG A 176 17.71 16.77 9.50
C ARG A 176 18.26 17.88 8.57
N GLY A 177 17.69 19.09 8.64
CA GLY A 177 18.14 20.24 7.82
C GLY A 177 17.73 20.13 6.33
N GLU A 178 18.51 20.71 5.41
CA GLU A 178 18.23 20.67 3.97
C GLU A 178 18.16 19.25 3.37
N ALA A 179 18.82 18.28 4.01
CA ALA A 179 18.73 16.86 3.64
C ALA A 179 17.32 16.28 3.87
N ALA A 180 16.55 16.83 4.81
CA ALA A 180 15.15 16.42 5.06
C ALA A 180 14.20 16.86 3.93
N ALA A 181 14.61 17.85 3.12
CA ALA A 181 13.83 18.31 1.97
C ALA A 181 13.94 17.34 0.77
N ARG A 182 14.95 16.47 0.74
CA ARG A 182 15.17 15.50 -0.34
C ARG A 182 14.69 14.11 0.06
N TYR A 183 14.12 13.38 -0.90
CA TYR A 183 13.71 12.00 -0.67
C TYR A 183 14.92 11.10 -0.42
N ASN A 184 14.87 10.31 0.66
CA ASN A 184 15.85 9.25 0.91
C ASN A 184 15.77 8.19 -0.21
N ILE A 185 16.87 7.48 -0.49
CA ILE A 185 16.90 6.45 -1.52
C ILE A 185 15.83 5.36 -1.30
N LEU A 186 15.56 4.99 -0.05
CA LEU A 186 14.52 4.01 0.30
C LEU A 186 13.13 4.53 -0.06
N GLN A 187 12.88 5.83 0.13
CA GLN A 187 11.64 6.47 -0.27
C GLN A 187 11.52 6.49 -1.80
N LYS A 188 12.60 6.80 -2.53
CA LYS A 188 12.62 6.74 -4.00
C LYS A 188 12.32 5.32 -4.50
N PHE A 189 12.97 4.30 -3.94
CA PHE A 189 12.71 2.90 -4.28
C PHE A 189 11.27 2.50 -3.97
N SER A 190 10.73 2.91 -2.81
CA SER A 190 9.33 2.64 -2.48
C SER A 190 8.36 3.30 -3.44
N TYR A 191 8.64 4.54 -3.88
CA TYR A 191 7.79 5.25 -4.82
C TYR A 191 7.82 4.56 -6.20
N ILE A 192 9.01 4.21 -6.68
CA ILE A 192 9.16 3.49 -7.95
C ILE A 192 8.45 2.14 -7.88
N GLY A 193 8.73 1.36 -6.83
CA GLY A 193 8.13 0.04 -6.63
C GLY A 193 6.61 0.10 -6.52
N VAL A 194 6.05 1.04 -5.74
CA VAL A 194 4.60 1.14 -5.58
C VAL A 194 3.94 1.60 -6.87
N ILE A 195 4.41 2.70 -7.48
CA ILE A 195 3.68 3.37 -8.57
C ILE A 195 3.91 2.70 -9.92
N PHE A 196 5.11 2.19 -10.18
CA PHE A 196 5.46 1.61 -11.47
C PHE A 196 5.48 0.09 -11.49
N VAL A 197 5.38 -0.57 -10.32
CA VAL A 197 5.36 -2.03 -10.24
C VAL A 197 4.09 -2.53 -9.57
N LEU A 198 3.87 -2.24 -8.28
CA LEU A 198 2.75 -2.82 -7.52
C LEU A 198 1.38 -2.38 -8.02
N LEU A 199 1.15 -1.07 -8.21
CA LEU A 199 -0.15 -0.58 -8.69
C LEU A 199 -0.47 -1.04 -10.13
N PRO A 200 0.46 -0.99 -11.09
CA PRO A 200 0.24 -1.58 -12.41
C PRO A 200 0.00 -3.09 -12.34
N LEU A 201 0.74 -3.81 -11.50
CA LEU A 201 0.54 -5.25 -11.31
C LEU A 201 -0.86 -5.56 -10.76
N MET A 202 -1.37 -4.78 -9.80
CA MET A 202 -2.74 -4.90 -9.29
C MET A 202 -3.78 -4.73 -10.40
N ILE A 203 -3.60 -3.72 -11.26
CA ILE A 203 -4.51 -3.47 -12.39
C ILE A 203 -4.44 -4.63 -13.38
N LEU A 204 -3.24 -5.02 -13.82
CA LEU A 204 -3.05 -6.08 -14.82
C LEU A 204 -3.64 -7.41 -14.34
N THR A 205 -3.32 -7.83 -13.12
CA THR A 205 -3.89 -9.06 -12.54
C THR A 205 -5.41 -8.97 -12.35
N GLY A 206 -5.94 -7.78 -12.01
CA GLY A 206 -7.37 -7.51 -11.95
C GLY A 206 -8.07 -7.67 -13.31
N LEU A 207 -7.44 -7.15 -14.37
CA LEU A 207 -7.93 -7.30 -15.75
C LEU A 207 -7.90 -8.77 -16.20
N THR A 208 -6.86 -9.54 -15.84
CA THR A 208 -6.79 -10.99 -16.11
C THR A 208 -7.91 -11.80 -15.43
N MET A 209 -8.44 -11.30 -14.31
CA MET A 209 -9.56 -11.94 -13.62
C MET A 209 -10.92 -11.57 -14.25
N SER A 210 -10.98 -10.54 -15.10
CA SER A 210 -12.22 -10.10 -15.77
C SER A 210 -12.57 -11.00 -16.97
N PRO A 211 -13.79 -11.56 -17.04
CA PRO A 211 -14.22 -12.34 -18.20
C PRO A 211 -14.16 -11.54 -19.51
N GLY A 212 -14.51 -10.25 -19.48
CA GLY A 212 -14.51 -9.40 -20.68
C GLY A 212 -13.12 -9.15 -21.23
N PHE A 213 -12.13 -8.93 -20.36
CA PHE A 213 -10.73 -8.72 -20.79
C PHE A 213 -10.09 -10.02 -21.29
N ASN A 214 -10.46 -11.16 -20.73
CA ASN A 214 -9.91 -12.43 -21.21
C ASN A 214 -10.38 -12.79 -22.62
N ALA A 215 -11.55 -12.28 -23.04
CA ALA A 215 -12.03 -12.43 -24.41
C ALA A 215 -11.30 -11.50 -25.40
N THR A 216 -10.88 -10.30 -24.96
CA THR A 216 -10.25 -9.29 -25.84
C THR A 216 -8.73 -9.33 -25.83
N VAL A 217 -8.13 -9.77 -24.72
CA VAL A 217 -6.67 -9.77 -24.47
C VAL A 217 -6.23 -11.12 -23.89
N PRO A 218 -6.35 -12.23 -24.65
CA PRO A 218 -6.14 -13.58 -24.12
C PRO A 218 -4.70 -13.82 -23.64
N TRP A 219 -3.70 -13.19 -24.26
CA TRP A 219 -2.29 -13.34 -23.88
C TRP A 219 -1.98 -12.90 -22.44
N LEU A 220 -2.85 -12.06 -21.85
CA LEU A 220 -2.69 -11.63 -20.46
C LEU A 220 -2.90 -12.80 -19.48
N LEU A 221 -3.73 -13.79 -19.84
CA LEU A 221 -3.84 -15.03 -19.06
C LEU A 221 -2.55 -15.85 -19.13
N ASP A 222 -1.94 -15.94 -20.31
CA ASP A 222 -0.70 -16.69 -20.52
C ASP A 222 0.45 -16.04 -19.74
N LEU A 223 0.53 -14.71 -19.72
CA LEU A 223 1.53 -13.96 -18.96
C LEU A 223 1.55 -14.35 -17.47
N PHE A 224 0.37 -14.49 -16.86
CA PHE A 224 0.26 -14.84 -15.45
C PHE A 224 0.20 -16.35 -15.20
N GLY A 225 0.21 -17.18 -16.24
CA GLY A 225 0.03 -18.63 -16.08
C GLY A 225 -1.37 -19.02 -15.60
N GLY A 226 -2.36 -18.20 -15.92
CA GLY A 226 -3.78 -18.48 -15.71
C GLY A 226 -4.51 -17.63 -14.67
N ARG A 227 -5.83 -17.83 -14.59
CA ARG A 227 -6.72 -16.97 -13.78
C ARG A 227 -6.44 -17.11 -12.28
N GLN A 228 -6.18 -18.32 -11.79
CA GLN A 228 -5.90 -18.52 -10.37
C GLN A 228 -4.51 -18.00 -9.99
N SER A 229 -3.51 -18.21 -10.84
CA SER A 229 -2.21 -17.56 -10.66
C SER A 229 -2.33 -16.04 -10.59
N ALA A 230 -3.08 -15.42 -11.52
CA ALA A 230 -3.32 -13.97 -11.51
C ALA A 230 -3.98 -13.52 -10.20
N ARG A 231 -4.95 -14.29 -9.67
CA ARG A 231 -5.57 -14.02 -8.37
C ARG A 231 -4.58 -14.13 -7.22
N SER A 232 -3.71 -15.14 -7.23
CA SER A 232 -2.65 -15.30 -6.22
C SER A 232 -1.69 -14.11 -6.24
N VAL A 233 -1.20 -13.72 -7.43
CA VAL A 233 -0.32 -12.56 -7.60
C VAL A 233 -1.02 -11.27 -7.16
N HIS A 234 -2.32 -11.11 -7.47
CA HIS A 234 -3.12 -9.98 -7.03
C HIS A 234 -3.17 -9.85 -5.49
N PHE A 235 -3.43 -10.95 -4.78
CA PHE A 235 -3.45 -10.93 -3.32
C PHE A 235 -2.06 -10.76 -2.71
N ILE A 236 -1.00 -11.30 -3.33
CA ILE A 236 0.38 -11.05 -2.91
C ILE A 236 0.72 -9.55 -3.05
N ALA A 237 0.37 -8.94 -4.19
CA ALA A 237 0.57 -7.51 -4.41
C ALA A 237 -0.28 -6.66 -3.45
N ALA A 238 -1.51 -7.06 -3.16
CA ALA A 238 -2.36 -6.39 -2.17
C ALA A 238 -1.73 -6.44 -0.77
N TRP A 239 -1.21 -7.59 -0.33
CA TRP A 239 -0.52 -7.69 0.96
C TRP A 239 0.80 -6.92 0.99
N ALA A 240 1.53 -6.85 -0.12
CA ALA A 240 2.70 -5.99 -0.25
C ALA A 240 2.34 -4.49 -0.11
N LEU A 241 1.20 -4.06 -0.67
CA LEU A 241 0.67 -2.71 -0.50
C LEU A 241 0.22 -2.44 0.95
N VAL A 242 -0.37 -3.42 1.63
CA VAL A 242 -0.69 -3.32 3.07
C VAL A 242 0.58 -3.16 3.89
N LEU A 243 1.61 -3.98 3.64
CA LEU A 243 2.91 -3.85 4.31
C LEU A 243 3.53 -2.47 4.07
N PHE A 244 3.53 -2.01 2.82
CA PHE A 244 3.98 -0.66 2.48
C PHE A 244 3.20 0.42 3.24
N PHE A 245 1.86 0.32 3.30
CA PHE A 245 1.03 1.25 4.04
C PHE A 245 1.37 1.28 5.53
N LEU A 246 1.51 0.12 6.17
CA LEU A 246 1.87 0.02 7.59
C LEU A 246 3.22 0.67 7.87
N VAL A 247 4.24 0.34 7.07
CA VAL A 247 5.57 0.95 7.19
C VAL A 247 5.50 2.45 6.93
N HIS A 248 4.77 2.88 5.90
CA HIS A 248 4.58 4.29 5.56
C HIS A 248 3.95 5.08 6.71
N ILE A 249 2.89 4.56 7.34
CA ILE A 249 2.25 5.21 8.48
C ILE A 249 3.17 5.26 9.70
N VAL A 250 3.89 4.18 10.02
CA VAL A 250 4.89 4.18 11.09
C VAL A 250 5.94 5.26 10.83
N MET A 251 6.42 5.39 9.60
CA MET A 251 7.38 6.42 9.22
C MET A 251 6.82 7.84 9.36
N VAL A 252 5.56 8.07 8.98
CA VAL A 252 4.88 9.37 9.19
C VAL A 252 4.75 9.71 10.67
N LEU A 253 4.43 8.72 11.51
CA LEU A 253 4.34 8.89 12.97
C LEU A 253 5.71 9.21 13.59
N LEU A 254 6.77 8.54 13.13
CA LEU A 254 8.13 8.75 13.64
C LEU A 254 8.78 10.05 13.15
N ALA A 255 8.46 10.50 11.93
CA ALA A 255 8.97 11.75 11.37
C ALA A 255 8.30 13.02 11.94
N GLY A 256 7.15 12.87 12.61
CA GLY A 256 6.37 13.97 13.18
C GLY A 256 5.04 14.14 12.43
N PRO A 257 3.96 13.49 12.88
CA PRO A 257 2.74 13.30 12.09
C PRO A 257 2.04 14.62 11.76
N VAL A 258 2.06 15.58 12.69
CA VAL A 258 1.46 16.90 12.48
C VAL A 258 2.12 17.64 11.31
N ASN A 259 3.44 17.55 11.18
CA ASN A 259 4.17 18.27 10.14
C ASN A 259 3.98 17.59 8.77
N GLU A 260 4.10 16.26 8.74
CA GLU A 260 3.96 15.46 7.51
C GLU A 260 2.52 15.48 6.96
N ILE A 261 1.52 15.23 7.81
CA ILE A 261 0.10 15.27 7.41
C ILE A 261 -0.27 16.67 6.93
N ARG A 262 0.14 17.72 7.68
CA ARG A 262 -0.11 19.09 7.24
C ARG A 262 0.53 19.38 5.90
N SER A 263 1.73 18.87 5.63
CA SER A 263 2.38 19.02 4.33
C SER A 263 1.56 18.38 3.21
N MET A 264 0.96 17.21 3.46
CA MET A 264 0.11 16.53 2.47
C MET A 264 -1.31 17.10 2.33
N VAL A 265 -1.79 17.86 3.30
CA VAL A 265 -3.07 18.59 3.21
C VAL A 265 -2.87 19.96 2.57
N THR A 266 -1.93 20.76 3.10
CA THR A 266 -1.74 22.17 2.75
C THR A 266 -0.65 22.42 1.71
N GLY A 267 0.28 21.48 1.52
CA GLY A 267 1.48 21.64 0.71
C GLY A 267 2.70 22.21 1.46
N TRP A 268 2.51 22.74 2.67
CA TRP A 268 3.56 23.47 3.39
C TRP A 268 4.20 22.63 4.48
N PHE A 269 5.51 22.43 4.37
CA PHE A 269 6.35 21.74 5.34
C PHE A 269 7.07 22.76 6.24
N ARG A 270 7.12 22.54 7.56
CA ARG A 270 7.98 23.34 8.47
C ARG A 270 9.31 22.63 8.62
N LEU A 271 10.41 23.32 8.32
CA LEU A 271 11.74 22.78 8.55
C LEU A 271 12.00 22.72 10.08
N PRO A 272 12.40 21.56 10.63
CA PRO A 272 12.90 21.50 12.00
C PRO A 272 14.11 22.44 12.13
N PRO A 273 14.23 23.21 13.23
CA PRO A 273 15.42 24.02 13.46
C PRO A 273 16.67 23.14 13.43
N GLU A 274 17.73 23.61 12.78
CA GLU A 274 19.04 22.97 12.91
C GLU A 274 19.43 23.01 14.38
N ARG A 275 19.96 21.89 14.89
CA ARG A 275 20.47 21.85 16.25
C ARG A 275 21.68 22.78 16.24
N ASP A 276 21.63 23.86 17.00
CA ASP A 276 22.77 24.75 17.19
C ASP A 276 24.00 23.88 17.42
N ALA A 277 25.04 24.10 16.61
CA ALA A 277 26.33 23.48 16.83
C ALA A 277 26.70 23.82 18.28
N ALA A 278 26.64 22.83 19.17
CA ALA A 278 27.04 23.03 20.54
C ALA A 278 28.50 23.50 20.52
N PRO A 279 28.84 24.58 21.26
CA PRO A 279 30.19 25.14 21.28
C PRO A 279 31.24 24.13 21.73
#